data_AF-N9TGE3-F1
#
_entry.id   AF-N9TGE3-F1
#
_cell.length_a   1.000
_cell.length_b   1.000
_cell.length_c   1.000
_cell.angle_alpha   90.00
_cell.angle_beta   90.00
_cell.angle_gamma   90.00
#
_symmetry.space_group_name_H-M   'P 1'
#
loop_
_entity.id
_entity.type
_entity.pdbx_description
1 polymer ?
#
loop_
_entity_poly.entity_id
_entity_poly.type
_entity_poly.pdbx_seq_one_letter_code
_entity_poly.pdbx_strand_id
1 'polypeptide(L)'
;MKGIEVHKQKVKKFERPKLQKYESVASCTPANGEFLKTHQEYTPVNLGKRTIDTHYNVETRLLQKNVLFNQDGSINLTLLKNHFQREGKLTVECAAELISRAKTILSSEPNLLVLQAPIYVCGDIHGQFYDLLTIFDITKNEDCSYVFMGDYVDRGDFGCEVLFYLLAQKLMNPKKFFLLRGNHESRMMTENMTFNIECEYKYNSVELLDQIHSLFDCFPLAALIEGNGLGRFLCTHGGISPQLQKLSQYNEINRFQEPPTSGAMCDLLWSDPLDQPHPESMDKRRLEAWLNTDFVDNTLRQTSVMYGLRGLLNFLNKNDLICLVRAHQVMEDGFKLHYFMQNIDLPPCITVFSAPNYCDAYQNKASVLKINTENICFEQFEYVDHPFNFPDFLDCFNYSLPTLMESIVTVLSELVVEVKEEEETDIKPEEKQADAELKAKIDLLKEKTEKEYKEKKQILDLKKEIKAMKTVNKDWFDKVLRIDKKNEMRPRSVSLGKVTSRPRNVRTVSDSHLFMPFEGQI
;
A
#
# COMPACT_ATOMS: atom_id res chain seq x y z
N MET A 1 -20.77 -16.16 -20.97
CA MET A 1 -20.79 -15.23 -19.82
C MET A 1 -22.21 -14.77 -19.54
N LYS A 2 -23.09 -15.67 -19.09
CA LYS A 2 -24.28 -15.24 -18.36
C LYS A 2 -23.85 -15.01 -16.91
N GLY A 3 -24.18 -13.86 -16.31
CA GLY A 3 -23.95 -13.61 -14.88
C GLY A 3 -22.61 -12.95 -14.49
N ILE A 4 -21.83 -12.40 -15.43
CA ILE A 4 -20.69 -11.53 -15.13
C ILE A 4 -20.95 -10.16 -15.75
N GLU A 5 -20.96 -9.12 -14.91
CA GLU A 5 -21.16 -7.73 -15.30
C GLU A 5 -19.91 -6.91 -14.97
N VAL A 6 -19.61 -5.88 -15.78
CA VAL A 6 -18.51 -4.95 -15.53
C VAL A 6 -19.04 -3.54 -15.65
N HIS A 7 -19.02 -2.80 -14.55
CA HIS A 7 -19.45 -1.43 -14.45
C HIS A 7 -18.24 -0.50 -14.32
N LYS A 8 -18.14 0.46 -15.24
CA LYS A 8 -17.13 1.51 -15.16
C LYS A 8 -17.71 2.71 -14.42
N GLN A 9 -17.21 2.94 -13.21
CA GLN A 9 -17.67 4.03 -12.37
C GLN A 9 -16.97 5.34 -12.74
N LYS A 10 -17.75 6.41 -12.86
CA LYS A 10 -17.18 7.76 -13.01
C LYS A 10 -16.73 8.24 -11.65
N VAL A 11 -15.43 8.35 -11.48
CA VAL A 11 -14.84 8.90 -10.26
C VAL A 11 -15.08 10.41 -10.24
N LYS A 12 -15.68 10.91 -9.17
CA LYS A 12 -15.76 12.35 -8.96
C LYS A 12 -14.34 12.84 -8.66
N LYS A 13 -13.94 13.97 -9.27
CA LYS A 13 -12.69 14.62 -8.87
C LYS A 13 -12.72 14.84 -7.36
N PHE A 14 -11.65 14.41 -6.71
CA PHE A 14 -11.50 14.61 -5.28
C PHE A 14 -11.42 16.12 -5.00
N GLU A 15 -12.42 16.64 -4.29
CA GLU A 15 -12.41 18.00 -3.75
C GLU A 15 -12.10 17.94 -2.25
N ARG A 16 -10.95 18.47 -1.84
CA ARG A 16 -10.56 18.50 -0.41
C ARG A 16 -11.59 19.32 0.40
N PRO A 17 -12.16 18.78 1.48
CA PRO A 17 -13.17 19.49 2.28
C PRO A 17 -12.61 20.79 2.87
N LYS A 18 -13.42 21.85 2.91
CA LYS A 18 -13.07 23.12 3.59
C LYS A 18 -12.92 22.89 5.10
N LEU A 19 -12.03 23.66 5.75
CA LEU A 19 -11.87 23.69 7.21
C LEU A 19 -13.22 23.91 7.90
N GLN A 20 -13.75 22.89 8.56
CA GLN A 20 -14.87 23.07 9.48
C GLN A 20 -14.32 23.58 10.82
N LYS A 21 -14.96 24.61 11.38
CA LYS A 21 -14.71 25.01 12.77
C LYS A 21 -15.21 23.87 13.65
N TYR A 22 -14.32 23.27 14.42
CA TYR A 22 -14.72 22.38 15.50
C TYR A 22 -15.30 23.25 16.61
N GLU A 23 -16.62 23.24 16.76
CA GLU A 23 -17.20 23.63 18.04
C GLU A 23 -16.96 22.49 19.00
N SER A 24 -16.08 22.70 19.99
CA SER A 24 -16.07 21.85 21.16
C SER A 24 -17.48 21.85 21.73
N VAL A 25 -18.08 20.69 21.93
CA VAL A 25 -19.34 20.57 22.68
C VAL A 25 -19.03 20.92 24.14
N ALA A 26 -19.03 22.22 24.43
CA ALA A 26 -18.94 22.78 25.75
C ALA A 26 -20.34 22.71 26.38
N SER A 27 -20.75 21.53 26.82
CA SER A 27 -21.93 21.39 27.69
C SER A 27 -21.76 20.23 28.66
N CYS A 28 -20.75 20.33 29.52
CA CYS A 28 -20.71 19.66 30.82
C CYS A 28 -19.73 20.45 31.68
N THR A 29 -20.24 21.35 32.53
CA THR A 29 -19.48 22.00 33.61
C THR A 29 -19.18 20.99 34.71
N PRO A 30 -17.90 20.71 35.04
CA PRO A 30 -17.54 20.20 36.35
C PRO A 30 -17.37 21.40 37.29
N ALA A 31 -18.03 21.34 38.44
CA ALA A 31 -17.77 22.23 39.57
C ALA A 31 -16.36 21.93 40.10
N ASN A 32 -15.38 22.68 39.62
CA ASN A 32 -14.19 23.17 40.33
C ASN A 32 -13.20 23.66 39.28
N GLY A 33 -13.04 24.98 39.24
CA GLY A 33 -12.27 25.67 38.22
C GLY A 33 -10.78 25.38 38.35
N GLU A 34 -10.24 24.77 37.30
CA GLU A 34 -8.90 25.04 36.77
C GLU A 34 -8.87 24.58 35.31
N PHE A 35 -9.50 25.38 34.44
CA PHE A 35 -9.20 25.29 33.01
C PHE A 35 -7.80 25.88 32.82
N LEU A 36 -6.85 25.03 32.42
CA LEU A 36 -5.74 25.48 31.58
C LEU A 36 -6.38 26.11 30.33
N LYS A 37 -6.49 27.45 30.33
CA LYS A 37 -6.79 28.23 29.15
C LYS A 37 -5.67 28.03 28.14
N THR A 38 -5.76 26.99 27.32
CA THR A 38 -5.00 26.89 26.07
C THR A 38 -5.87 27.31 24.90
N HIS A 39 -6.60 28.43 25.05
CA HIS A 39 -6.84 29.32 23.92
C HIS A 39 -5.55 30.10 23.67
N GLN A 40 -4.53 29.43 23.13
CA GLN A 40 -3.70 30.13 22.17
C GLN A 40 -4.49 30.07 20.87
N GLU A 41 -5.18 31.16 20.55
CA GLU A 41 -5.25 31.56 19.15
C GLU A 41 -3.81 31.56 18.66
N TYR A 42 -3.39 30.48 18.01
CA TYR A 42 -2.23 30.52 17.16
C TYR A 42 -2.64 31.44 16.00
N THR A 43 -2.48 32.75 16.20
CA THR A 43 -2.15 33.64 15.10
C THR A 43 -1.11 32.91 14.28
N PRO A 44 -1.30 32.70 12.96
CA PRO A 44 -0.31 32.03 12.15
C PRO A 44 1.01 32.71 12.42
N VAL A 45 1.96 31.99 13.02
CA VAL A 45 3.31 32.48 13.24
C VAL A 45 3.81 32.81 11.85
N ASN A 46 3.87 34.11 11.52
CA ASN A 46 4.35 34.71 10.28
C ASN A 46 4.65 33.67 9.20
N LEU A 47 3.60 33.11 8.58
CA LEU A 47 3.77 32.54 7.27
C LEU A 47 4.16 33.77 6.44
N GLY A 48 5.43 33.91 6.07
CA GLY A 48 5.81 34.82 4.99
C GLY A 48 4.89 34.58 3.79
N LYS A 49 4.91 35.46 2.78
CA LYS A 49 4.06 35.29 1.58
C LYS A 49 4.15 33.85 1.05
N ARG A 50 3.10 33.04 1.27
CA ARG A 50 3.00 31.69 0.72
C ARG A 50 2.97 31.86 -0.80
N THR A 51 3.97 31.34 -1.49
CA THR A 51 4.13 31.50 -2.94
C THR A 51 3.03 30.77 -3.72
N ILE A 52 2.54 29.65 -3.18
CA ILE A 52 1.41 28.91 -3.73
C ILE A 52 0.25 29.02 -2.73
N ASP A 53 -0.70 29.90 -3.01
CA ASP A 53 -1.96 30.00 -2.28
C ASP A 53 -2.88 28.83 -2.66
N THR A 54 -2.50 27.63 -2.21
CA THR A 54 -3.44 26.52 -2.23
C THR A 54 -4.51 26.86 -1.20
N HIS A 55 -5.79 26.85 -1.58
CA HIS A 55 -6.93 27.10 -0.69
C HIS A 55 -7.12 26.02 0.39
N TYR A 56 -6.05 25.28 0.72
CA TYR A 56 -6.05 24.04 1.47
C TYR A 56 -5.01 24.12 2.59
N ASN A 57 -5.46 23.85 3.81
CA ASN A 57 -4.64 23.76 5.00
C ASN A 57 -4.69 22.32 5.53
N VAL A 58 -3.51 21.74 5.74
CA VAL A 58 -3.33 20.49 6.48
C VAL A 58 -3.91 20.65 7.89
N GLU A 59 -4.59 19.63 8.40
CA GLU A 59 -5.08 19.62 9.77
C GLU A 59 -3.92 19.36 10.73
N THR A 60 -3.49 20.40 11.44
CA THR A 60 -2.34 20.33 12.35
C THR A 60 -2.69 19.80 13.74
N ARG A 61 -3.98 19.76 14.11
CA ARG A 61 -4.40 19.24 15.41
C ARG A 61 -4.48 17.72 15.37
N LEU A 62 -4.02 17.08 16.43
CA LEU A 62 -4.23 15.66 16.63
C LEU A 62 -5.67 15.40 17.07
N LEU A 63 -6.32 14.41 16.46
CA LEU A 63 -7.67 14.01 16.85
C LEU A 63 -7.63 13.21 18.16
N GLN A 64 -8.29 13.74 19.18
CA GLN A 64 -8.30 13.19 20.53
C GLN A 64 -9.35 12.09 20.68
N LYS A 65 -9.08 11.13 21.58
CA LYS A 65 -9.99 10.02 21.89
C LYS A 65 -11.40 10.49 22.27
N ASN A 66 -11.52 11.47 23.17
CA ASN A 66 -12.81 11.99 23.63
C ASN A 66 -13.60 12.77 22.55
N VAL A 67 -13.01 13.05 21.39
CA VAL A 67 -13.67 13.71 20.26
C VAL A 67 -14.08 12.69 19.20
N LEU A 68 -13.27 11.65 18.97
CA LEU A 68 -13.58 10.59 18.01
C LEU A 68 -14.66 9.63 18.54
N PHE A 69 -14.56 9.27 19.82
CA PHE A 69 -15.47 8.33 20.46
C PHE A 69 -16.60 9.08 21.19
N ASN A 70 -17.83 8.78 20.81
CA ASN A 70 -19.03 9.29 21.46
C ASN A 70 -19.19 8.66 22.85
N GLN A 71 -20.06 9.25 23.69
CA GLN A 71 -20.31 8.77 25.05
C GLN A 71 -20.85 7.33 25.12
N ASP A 72 -21.54 6.88 24.07
CA ASP A 72 -22.04 5.51 23.92
C ASP A 72 -20.98 4.52 23.40
N GLY A 73 -19.76 4.98 23.16
CA GLY A 73 -18.66 4.18 22.61
C GLY A 73 -18.69 4.03 21.08
N SER A 74 -19.65 4.64 20.38
CA SER A 74 -19.65 4.71 18.92
C SER A 74 -18.56 5.65 18.39
N ILE A 75 -18.16 5.46 17.14
CA ILE A 75 -17.10 6.22 16.48
C ILE A 75 -17.73 7.17 15.47
N ASN A 76 -17.33 8.44 15.50
CA ASN A 76 -17.74 9.40 14.48
C ASN A 76 -16.94 9.20 13.18
N LEU A 77 -17.43 8.31 12.31
CA LEU A 77 -16.78 7.96 11.04
C LEU A 77 -16.64 9.15 10.08
N THR A 78 -17.62 10.06 10.07
CA THR A 78 -17.59 11.27 9.22
C THR A 78 -16.47 12.21 9.66
N LEU A 79 -16.34 12.41 10.97
CA LEU A 79 -15.24 13.18 11.56
C LEU A 79 -13.89 12.56 11.20
N LEU A 80 -13.73 11.24 11.42
CA LEU A 80 -12.48 10.54 11.11
C LEU A 80 -12.10 10.66 9.63
N LYS A 81 -13.07 10.42 8.72
CA LYS A 81 -12.89 10.59 7.28
C LYS A 81 -12.41 12.01 6.94
N ASN A 82 -13.12 13.02 7.41
CA ASN A 82 -12.79 14.42 7.13
C ASN A 82 -11.46 14.86 7.75
N HIS A 83 -11.04 14.24 8.85
CA HIS A 83 -9.75 14.48 9.49
C HIS A 83 -8.60 13.94 8.64
N PHE A 84 -8.70 12.67 8.24
CA PHE A 84 -7.69 12.00 7.40
C PHE A 84 -7.62 12.56 5.97
N GLN A 85 -8.74 12.96 5.36
CA GLN A 85 -8.75 13.65 4.06
C GLN A 85 -7.99 14.99 4.06
N ARG A 86 -7.71 15.55 5.24
CA ARG A 86 -6.93 16.77 5.45
C ARG A 86 -5.56 16.47 6.07
N GLU A 87 -5.09 15.22 5.94
CA GLU A 87 -3.78 14.77 6.41
C GLU A 87 -3.62 14.89 7.94
N GLY A 88 -4.73 14.98 8.66
CA GLY A 88 -4.75 15.05 10.12
C GLY A 88 -4.39 13.71 10.75
N LYS A 89 -3.71 13.74 11.89
CA LYS A 89 -3.26 12.54 12.62
C LYS A 89 -4.11 12.29 13.87
N LEU A 90 -4.16 11.06 14.33
CA LEU A 90 -4.75 10.73 15.64
C LEU A 90 -3.72 10.99 16.75
N THR A 91 -4.15 11.15 18.00
CA THR A 91 -3.21 10.93 19.11
C THR A 91 -2.86 9.45 19.23
N VAL A 92 -1.71 9.15 19.84
CA VAL A 92 -1.27 7.77 20.09
C VAL A 92 -2.30 7.02 20.93
N GLU A 93 -2.90 7.66 21.94
CA GLU A 93 -3.94 7.06 22.79
C GLU A 93 -5.22 6.75 22.00
N CYS A 94 -5.59 7.63 21.06
CA CYS A 94 -6.76 7.43 20.21
C CYS A 94 -6.55 6.27 19.22
N ALA A 95 -5.36 6.18 18.62
CA ALA A 95 -4.99 5.08 17.73
C ALA A 95 -4.92 3.74 18.48
N ALA A 96 -4.27 3.72 19.66
CA ALA A 96 -4.19 2.55 20.53
C ALA A 96 -5.58 2.04 20.96
N GLU A 97 -6.53 2.94 21.24
CA GLU A 97 -7.91 2.56 21.56
C GLU A 97 -8.61 1.86 20.38
N LEU A 98 -8.49 2.39 19.15
CA LEU A 98 -9.03 1.74 17.95
C LEU A 98 -8.44 0.34 17.77
N ILE A 99 -7.12 0.23 17.90
CA ILE A 99 -6.39 -1.05 17.77
C ILE A 99 -6.87 -2.05 18.83
N SER A 100 -6.92 -1.66 20.11
CA SER A 100 -7.31 -2.54 21.21
C SER A 100 -8.73 -3.07 21.05
N ARG A 101 -9.69 -2.20 20.71
CA ARG A 101 -11.08 -2.60 20.46
C ARG A 101 -11.19 -3.52 19.25
N ALA A 102 -10.50 -3.21 18.15
CA ALA A 102 -10.57 -4.02 16.94
C ALA A 102 -9.93 -5.40 17.15
N LYS A 103 -8.80 -5.45 17.86
CA LYS A 103 -8.11 -6.68 18.25
C LYS A 103 -9.03 -7.62 19.02
N THR A 104 -9.86 -7.09 19.91
CA THR A 104 -10.85 -7.89 20.66
C THR A 104 -11.82 -8.60 19.72
N ILE A 105 -12.36 -7.90 18.72
CA ILE A 105 -13.28 -8.48 17.74
C ILE A 105 -12.54 -9.48 16.84
N LEU A 106 -11.46 -9.07 16.20
CA LEU A 106 -10.72 -9.88 15.22
C LEU A 106 -10.14 -11.16 15.86
N SER A 107 -9.70 -11.11 17.12
CA SER A 107 -9.22 -12.31 17.83
C SER A 107 -10.32 -13.32 18.10
N SER A 108 -11.58 -12.87 18.24
CA SER A 108 -12.72 -13.76 18.45
C SER A 108 -13.23 -14.41 17.17
N GLU A 109 -12.85 -13.89 16.00
CA GLU A 109 -13.25 -14.42 14.71
C GLU A 109 -12.46 -15.69 14.35
N PRO A 110 -13.07 -16.66 13.63
CA PRO A 110 -12.37 -17.84 13.14
C PRO A 110 -11.39 -17.49 12.01
N ASN A 111 -10.49 -18.41 11.65
CA ASN A 111 -9.61 -18.21 10.50
C ASN A 111 -10.38 -18.20 9.18
N LEU A 112 -11.40 -19.06 9.08
CA LEU A 112 -12.35 -19.10 7.96
C LEU A 112 -13.67 -18.47 8.38
N LEU A 113 -13.91 -17.24 7.94
CA LEU A 113 -15.19 -16.57 8.10
C LEU A 113 -16.25 -17.24 7.22
N VAL A 114 -17.51 -17.27 7.65
CA VAL A 114 -18.64 -17.71 6.82
C VAL A 114 -19.58 -16.53 6.64
N LEU A 115 -19.68 -16.05 5.40
CA LEU A 115 -20.32 -14.80 5.00
C LEU A 115 -21.44 -15.08 3.99
N GLN A 116 -22.37 -14.14 3.83
CA GLN A 116 -23.51 -14.26 2.93
C GLN A 116 -23.49 -13.18 1.86
N ALA A 117 -23.87 -13.53 0.64
CA ALA A 117 -24.20 -12.57 -0.41
C ALA A 117 -25.53 -11.83 -0.07
N PRO A 118 -25.71 -10.57 -0.52
CA PRO A 118 -24.80 -9.79 -1.36
C PRO A 118 -23.62 -9.19 -0.58
N ILE A 119 -22.44 -9.22 -1.20
CA ILE A 119 -21.20 -8.76 -0.56
C ILE A 119 -20.24 -8.14 -1.58
N TYR A 120 -19.55 -7.07 -1.17
CA TYR A 120 -18.42 -6.49 -1.87
C TYR A 120 -17.11 -7.12 -1.38
N VAL A 121 -16.29 -7.56 -2.33
CA VAL A 121 -15.00 -8.20 -2.13
C VAL A 121 -13.93 -7.25 -2.67
N CYS A 122 -13.13 -6.68 -1.78
CA CYS A 122 -12.07 -5.73 -2.09
C CYS A 122 -10.71 -6.43 -2.04
N GLY A 123 -9.85 -6.16 -3.02
CA GLY A 123 -8.45 -6.60 -3.02
C GLY A 123 -7.53 -5.62 -2.29
N ASP A 124 -6.28 -5.56 -2.73
CA ASP A 124 -5.21 -4.76 -2.14
C ASP A 124 -5.53 -3.26 -2.16
N ILE A 125 -5.09 -2.55 -1.11
CA ILE A 125 -5.30 -1.10 -0.92
C ILE A 125 -3.97 -0.33 -0.82
N HIS A 126 -2.93 -0.93 -0.22
CA HIS A 126 -1.56 -0.41 -0.19
C HIS A 126 -1.42 1.07 0.18
N GLY A 127 -2.04 1.49 1.29
CA GLY A 127 -1.92 2.85 1.79
C GLY A 127 -2.51 3.93 0.87
N GLN A 128 -3.35 3.58 -0.11
CA GLN A 128 -4.04 4.53 -0.97
C GLN A 128 -5.37 5.00 -0.33
N PHE A 129 -5.27 5.78 0.75
CA PHE A 129 -6.44 6.22 1.53
C PHE A 129 -7.49 6.97 0.70
N TYR A 130 -7.07 7.82 -0.24
CA TYR A 130 -8.01 8.61 -1.05
C TYR A 130 -8.79 7.73 -2.02
N ASP A 131 -8.16 6.71 -2.61
CA ASP A 131 -8.80 5.72 -3.47
C ASP A 131 -9.71 4.77 -2.67
N LEU A 132 -9.34 4.43 -1.43
CA LEU A 132 -10.23 3.71 -0.51
C LEU A 132 -11.55 4.45 -0.30
N LEU A 133 -11.54 5.78 -0.22
CA LEU A 133 -12.78 6.56 -0.10
C LEU A 133 -13.63 6.46 -1.36
N THR A 134 -13.01 6.36 -2.54
CA THR A 134 -13.70 6.11 -3.82
C THR A 134 -14.46 4.79 -3.79
N ILE A 135 -13.88 3.72 -3.20
CA ILE A 135 -14.58 2.44 -3.01
C ILE A 135 -15.91 2.67 -2.29
N PHE A 136 -15.90 3.31 -1.11
CA PHE A 136 -17.14 3.60 -0.38
C PHE A 136 -18.08 4.55 -1.11
N ASP A 137 -17.54 5.41 -1.98
CA ASP A 137 -18.37 6.33 -2.75
C ASP A 137 -19.11 5.64 -3.92
N ILE A 138 -18.56 4.57 -4.49
CA ILE A 138 -19.18 3.81 -5.58
C ILE A 138 -20.02 2.62 -5.11
N THR A 139 -19.77 2.08 -3.90
CA THR A 139 -20.43 0.86 -3.38
C THR A 139 -21.60 1.14 -2.42
N LYS A 140 -22.33 2.27 -2.54
CA LYS A 140 -23.35 2.81 -1.59
C LYS A 140 -24.64 1.99 -1.40
N ASN A 141 -24.54 0.67 -1.27
CA ASN A 141 -25.67 -0.19 -0.96
C ASN A 141 -25.62 -0.60 0.52
N GLU A 142 -26.58 -0.14 1.33
CA GLU A 142 -26.67 -0.40 2.77
C GLU A 142 -26.94 -1.88 3.11
N ASP A 143 -27.43 -2.67 2.16
CA ASP A 143 -27.74 -4.09 2.34
C ASP A 143 -26.52 -5.00 2.12
N CYS A 144 -25.45 -4.48 1.51
CA CYS A 144 -24.26 -5.27 1.20
C CYS A 144 -23.24 -5.24 2.35
N SER A 145 -22.63 -6.39 2.61
CA SER A 145 -21.44 -6.48 3.47
C SER A 145 -20.17 -6.19 2.66
N TYR A 146 -19.04 -6.06 3.34
CA TYR A 146 -17.71 -5.93 2.76
C TYR A 146 -16.77 -6.97 3.33
N VAL A 147 -15.96 -7.58 2.48
CA VAL A 147 -14.74 -8.30 2.87
C VAL A 147 -13.55 -7.70 2.14
N PHE A 148 -12.54 -7.26 2.89
CA PHE A 148 -11.27 -6.83 2.33
C PHE A 148 -10.25 -7.96 2.48
N MET A 149 -9.53 -8.28 1.41
CA MET A 149 -8.70 -9.47 1.35
C MET A 149 -7.28 -9.30 1.93
N GLY A 150 -6.88 -8.10 2.34
CA GLY A 150 -5.57 -7.82 2.94
C GLY A 150 -4.82 -6.70 2.21
N ASP A 151 -3.55 -6.55 2.56
CA ASP A 151 -2.62 -5.57 1.99
C ASP A 151 -3.16 -4.13 2.09
N TYR A 152 -3.41 -3.73 3.34
CA TYR A 152 -3.87 -2.40 3.72
C TYR A 152 -2.74 -1.37 3.71
N VAL A 153 -1.53 -1.83 4.02
CA VAL A 153 -0.34 -1.01 4.31
C VAL A 153 0.76 -1.19 3.26
N ASP A 154 1.85 -0.45 3.46
CA ASP A 154 3.01 -0.34 2.57
C ASP A 154 2.70 0.26 1.19
N ARG A 155 3.78 0.64 0.49
CA ARG A 155 3.82 1.12 -0.90
C ARG A 155 3.27 2.54 -1.07
N GLY A 156 2.04 2.80 -0.63
CA GLY A 156 1.47 4.14 -0.51
C GLY A 156 1.79 4.81 0.82
N ASP A 157 1.54 6.12 0.90
CA ASP A 157 1.95 6.96 2.04
C ASP A 157 0.90 7.13 3.14
N PHE A 158 -0.28 6.53 2.97
CA PHE A 158 -1.43 6.71 3.87
C PHE A 158 -1.90 5.37 4.46
N GLY A 159 -0.96 4.47 4.75
CA GLY A 159 -1.22 3.16 5.36
C GLY A 159 -1.86 3.27 6.74
N CYS A 160 -1.46 4.25 7.56
CA CYS A 160 -2.04 4.50 8.87
C CYS A 160 -3.52 4.90 8.76
N GLU A 161 -3.84 5.81 7.84
CA GLU A 161 -5.20 6.29 7.60
C GLU A 161 -6.08 5.17 7.06
N VAL A 162 -5.59 4.37 6.11
CA VAL A 162 -6.28 3.18 5.60
C VAL A 162 -6.58 2.22 6.77
N LEU A 163 -5.56 1.83 7.52
CA LEU A 163 -5.71 0.87 8.63
C LEU A 163 -6.72 1.40 9.65
N PHE A 164 -6.50 2.59 10.21
CA PHE A 164 -7.37 3.12 11.26
C PHE A 164 -8.80 3.38 10.79
N TYR A 165 -9.00 3.77 9.54
CA TYR A 165 -10.34 3.94 8.99
C TYR A 165 -11.06 2.60 8.82
N LEU A 166 -10.39 1.57 8.30
CA LEU A 166 -10.96 0.22 8.18
C LEU A 166 -11.26 -0.40 9.56
N LEU A 167 -10.40 -0.19 10.57
CA LEU A 167 -10.70 -0.60 11.95
C LEU A 167 -11.93 0.11 12.51
N ALA A 168 -12.07 1.42 12.27
CA ALA A 168 -13.25 2.16 12.69
C ALA A 168 -14.52 1.63 12.00
N GLN A 169 -14.46 1.29 10.72
CA GLN A 169 -15.57 0.66 9.99
C GLN A 169 -15.92 -0.72 10.58
N LYS A 170 -14.91 -1.54 10.88
CA LYS A 170 -15.08 -2.84 11.56
C LYS A 170 -15.75 -2.70 12.91
N LEU A 171 -15.35 -1.71 13.71
CA LEU A 171 -15.90 -1.46 15.04
C LEU A 171 -17.36 -0.98 14.99
N MET A 172 -17.71 -0.16 14.00
CA MET A 172 -19.07 0.33 13.82
C MET A 172 -20.01 -0.70 13.21
N ASN A 173 -19.49 -1.58 12.35
CA ASN A 173 -20.29 -2.53 11.58
C ASN A 173 -19.70 -3.95 11.62
N PRO A 174 -19.48 -4.56 12.80
CA PRO A 174 -18.69 -5.80 12.92
C PRO A 174 -19.29 -7.01 12.18
N LYS A 175 -20.61 -7.00 11.93
CA LYS A 175 -21.34 -8.04 11.19
C LYS A 175 -21.47 -7.76 9.67
N LYS A 176 -21.04 -6.59 9.20
CA LYS A 176 -21.08 -6.21 7.78
C LYS A 176 -19.71 -5.90 7.22
N PHE A 177 -18.68 -5.77 8.06
CA PHE A 177 -17.34 -5.38 7.64
C PHE A 177 -16.35 -6.43 8.11
N PHE A 178 -15.64 -7.04 7.17
CA PHE A 178 -14.73 -8.16 7.42
C PHE A 178 -13.37 -7.83 6.82
N LEU A 179 -12.31 -8.13 7.57
CA LEU A 179 -10.93 -7.81 7.22
C LEU A 179 -10.11 -9.09 7.29
N LEU A 180 -9.55 -9.51 6.16
CA LEU A 180 -8.62 -10.64 6.10
C LEU A 180 -7.17 -10.15 6.20
N ARG A 181 -6.25 -11.08 6.43
CA ARG A 181 -4.82 -10.80 6.47
C ARG A 181 -4.22 -10.88 5.07
N GLY A 182 -3.47 -9.86 4.66
CA GLY A 182 -2.58 -9.92 3.51
C GLY A 182 -1.15 -10.27 3.90
N ASN A 183 -0.25 -10.37 2.93
CA ASN A 183 1.16 -10.62 3.22
C ASN A 183 1.87 -9.40 3.81
N HIS A 184 1.38 -8.19 3.53
CA HIS A 184 1.91 -6.94 4.07
C HIS A 184 1.52 -6.68 5.54
N GLU A 185 0.48 -7.34 6.06
CA GLU A 185 0.18 -7.36 7.49
C GLU A 185 1.11 -8.32 8.26
N SER A 186 2.42 -8.04 8.17
CA SER A 186 3.51 -8.79 8.78
C SER A 186 4.66 -7.85 9.18
N ARG A 187 5.44 -8.22 10.21
CA ARG A 187 6.62 -7.43 10.60
C ARG A 187 7.63 -7.41 9.48
N MET A 188 7.88 -8.58 8.89
CA MET A 188 8.88 -8.74 7.84
C MET A 188 8.60 -7.82 6.65
N MET A 189 7.36 -7.68 6.19
CA MET A 189 7.05 -6.77 5.09
C MET A 189 7.20 -5.32 5.52
N THR A 190 6.53 -4.92 6.59
CA THR A 190 6.49 -3.51 7.04
C THR A 190 7.85 -2.95 7.47
N GLU A 191 8.77 -3.80 7.96
CA GLU A 191 10.17 -3.45 8.26
C GLU A 191 11.04 -3.25 7.01
N ASN A 192 10.71 -3.94 5.91
CA ASN A 192 11.46 -3.88 4.65
C ASN A 192 10.81 -2.97 3.60
N MET A 193 9.64 -2.39 3.92
CA MET A 193 8.84 -1.51 3.08
C MET A 193 8.60 -0.17 3.80
N THR A 194 7.52 0.54 3.45
CA THR A 194 7.32 1.94 3.85
C THR A 194 6.57 2.13 5.15
N PHE A 195 5.80 1.14 5.62
CA PHE A 195 4.85 1.35 6.71
C PHE A 195 5.49 1.58 8.08
N ASN A 196 6.62 0.93 8.40
CA ASN A 196 7.31 1.23 9.65
C ASN A 196 7.85 2.67 9.66
N ILE A 197 8.38 3.15 8.53
CA ILE A 197 8.86 4.52 8.37
C ILE A 197 7.69 5.50 8.49
N GLU A 198 6.55 5.18 7.88
CA GLU A 198 5.31 5.96 8.02
C GLU A 198 4.89 6.08 9.49
N CYS A 199 4.87 4.97 10.24
CA CYS A 199 4.50 4.96 11.66
C CYS A 199 5.48 5.79 12.50
N GLU A 200 6.79 5.67 12.26
CA GLU A 200 7.82 6.48 12.92
C GLU A 200 7.61 7.98 12.63
N TYR A 201 7.37 8.34 11.37
CA TYR A 201 7.12 9.73 10.96
C TYR A 201 5.82 10.31 11.53
N LYS A 202 4.73 9.55 11.52
CA LYS A 202 3.40 10.05 11.91
C LYS A 202 3.19 10.04 13.42
N TYR A 203 3.67 9.01 14.11
CA TYR A 203 3.35 8.78 15.52
C TYR A 203 4.57 8.72 16.44
N ASN A 204 5.74 8.37 15.91
CA ASN A 204 7.00 8.26 16.67
C ASN A 204 6.84 7.50 18.00
N SER A 205 6.09 6.39 17.98
CA SER A 205 5.86 5.52 19.14
C SER A 205 6.09 4.07 18.75
N VAL A 206 7.11 3.49 19.39
CA VAL A 206 7.45 2.06 19.23
C VAL A 206 6.34 1.19 19.79
N GLU A 207 5.73 1.61 20.90
CA GLU A 207 4.63 0.89 21.54
C GLU A 207 3.39 0.81 20.65
N LEU A 208 3.07 1.89 19.92
CA LEU A 208 1.98 1.88 18.95
C LEU A 208 2.28 0.94 17.78
N LEU A 209 3.52 0.95 17.27
CA LEU A 209 3.94 0.05 16.20
C LEU A 209 3.83 -1.42 16.63
N ASP A 210 4.30 -1.76 17.84
CA ASP A 210 4.16 -3.10 18.41
C ASP A 210 2.68 -3.52 18.55
N GLN A 211 1.80 -2.58 18.91
CA GLN A 211 0.35 -2.83 18.97
C GLN A 211 -0.25 -3.08 17.59
N ILE A 212 0.16 -2.33 16.56
CA ILE A 212 -0.28 -2.54 15.17
C ILE A 212 0.19 -3.91 14.67
N HIS A 213 1.45 -4.26 14.89
CA HIS A 213 1.98 -5.57 14.56
C HIS A 213 1.22 -6.68 15.29
N SER A 214 0.94 -6.52 16.59
CA SER A 214 0.15 -7.49 17.34
C SER A 214 -1.31 -7.60 16.86
N LEU A 215 -1.88 -6.52 16.32
CA LEU A 215 -3.19 -6.52 15.66
C LEU A 215 -3.15 -7.32 14.35
N PHE A 216 -2.06 -7.23 13.58
CA PHE A 216 -1.92 -7.97 12.33
C PHE A 216 -2.08 -9.50 12.52
N ASP A 217 -1.64 -10.01 13.67
CA ASP A 217 -1.75 -11.42 14.03
C ASP A 217 -3.20 -11.89 14.27
N CYS A 218 -4.13 -10.95 14.43
CA CYS A 218 -5.51 -11.26 14.75
C CYS A 218 -6.41 -11.37 13.52
N PHE A 219 -5.97 -10.87 12.35
CA PHE A 219 -6.78 -10.89 11.13
C PHE A 219 -7.06 -12.34 10.66
N PRO A 220 -8.33 -12.70 10.40
CA PRO A 220 -8.71 -13.95 9.73
C PRO A 220 -7.94 -14.19 8.41
N LEU A 221 -7.82 -15.46 8.02
CA LEU A 221 -7.01 -15.85 6.84
C LEU A 221 -7.84 -16.05 5.58
N ALA A 222 -9.14 -16.30 5.71
CA ALA A 222 -10.02 -16.60 4.59
C ALA A 222 -11.49 -16.28 4.89
N ALA A 223 -12.31 -16.18 3.85
CA ALA A 223 -13.76 -16.12 3.97
C ALA A 223 -14.44 -17.05 2.96
N LEU A 224 -15.44 -17.80 3.42
CA LEU A 224 -16.37 -18.56 2.59
C LEU A 224 -17.63 -17.73 2.39
N ILE A 225 -17.98 -17.43 1.14
CA ILE A 225 -19.19 -16.67 0.78
C ILE A 225 -20.23 -17.65 0.23
N GLU A 226 -21.40 -17.67 0.86
CA GLU A 226 -22.55 -18.51 0.52
C GLU A 226 -23.81 -17.65 0.27
N GLY A 227 -24.97 -18.28 0.04
CA GLY A 227 -26.26 -17.59 -0.05
C GLY A 227 -26.58 -16.96 -1.40
N ASN A 228 -25.82 -17.28 -2.45
CA ASN A 228 -26.11 -16.91 -3.83
C ASN A 228 -26.39 -18.15 -4.69
N GLY A 229 -27.09 -17.98 -5.83
CA GLY A 229 -27.47 -19.01 -6.78
C GLY A 229 -26.34 -19.51 -7.69
N LEU A 230 -25.15 -18.92 -7.64
CA LEU A 230 -23.99 -19.34 -8.46
C LEU A 230 -23.18 -20.46 -7.79
N GLY A 231 -23.22 -20.53 -6.46
CA GLY A 231 -22.44 -21.47 -5.65
C GLY A 231 -21.58 -20.78 -4.60
N ARG A 232 -20.63 -21.52 -4.03
CA ARG A 232 -19.81 -21.04 -2.92
C ARG A 232 -18.47 -20.50 -3.39
N PHE A 233 -18.10 -19.33 -2.91
CA PHE A 233 -16.83 -18.67 -3.23
C PHE A 233 -15.92 -18.73 -2.01
N LEU A 234 -14.65 -19.08 -2.23
CA LEU A 234 -13.62 -18.94 -1.21
C LEU A 234 -12.80 -17.68 -1.51
N CYS A 235 -12.66 -16.79 -0.53
CA CYS A 235 -11.81 -15.61 -0.57
C CYS A 235 -10.55 -15.83 0.26
N THR A 236 -9.38 -15.61 -0.34
CA THR A 236 -8.06 -15.58 0.35
C THR A 236 -7.22 -14.46 -0.24
N HIS A 237 -6.16 -14.02 0.44
CA HIS A 237 -5.24 -13.03 -0.14
C HIS A 237 -4.42 -13.62 -1.29
N GLY A 238 -3.64 -14.65 -0.96
CA GLY A 238 -2.82 -15.49 -1.81
C GLY A 238 -3.65 -16.42 -2.70
N GLY A 239 -3.92 -17.60 -2.17
CA GLY A 239 -4.66 -18.61 -2.91
C GLY A 239 -4.84 -19.86 -2.08
N ILE A 240 -4.41 -20.99 -2.62
CA ILE A 240 -4.56 -22.32 -2.00
C ILE A 240 -3.21 -22.93 -1.66
N SER A 241 -3.20 -23.79 -0.64
CA SER A 241 -2.00 -24.52 -0.19
C SER A 241 -2.09 -26.00 -0.54
N PRO A 242 -0.97 -26.66 -0.91
CA PRO A 242 -0.91 -28.12 -1.01
C PRO A 242 -1.21 -28.80 0.34
N GLN A 243 -1.04 -28.12 1.47
CA GLN A 243 -1.27 -28.64 2.82
C GLN A 243 -2.73 -28.53 3.27
N LEU A 244 -3.54 -27.72 2.58
CA LEU A 244 -4.96 -27.49 2.91
C LEU A 244 -5.84 -28.12 1.84
N GLN A 245 -6.39 -29.28 2.15
CA GLN A 245 -7.22 -30.05 1.24
C GLN A 245 -8.72 -29.90 1.53
N LYS A 246 -9.08 -29.47 2.75
CA LYS A 246 -10.45 -29.27 3.20
C LYS A 246 -10.60 -27.92 3.91
N LEU A 247 -11.76 -27.27 3.75
CA LEU A 247 -12.10 -26.03 4.44
C LEU A 247 -12.04 -26.14 5.97
N SER A 248 -12.35 -27.30 6.54
CA SER A 248 -12.28 -27.55 7.98
C SER A 248 -10.88 -27.30 8.57
N GLN A 249 -9.83 -27.50 7.77
CA GLN A 249 -8.44 -27.37 8.20
C GLN A 249 -8.01 -25.90 8.40
N TYR A 250 -8.74 -24.94 7.83
CA TYR A 250 -8.37 -23.52 7.96
C TYR A 250 -8.38 -23.07 9.42
N ASN A 251 -9.34 -23.54 10.21
CA ASN A 251 -9.46 -23.20 11.63
C ASN A 251 -8.45 -23.94 12.53
N GLU A 252 -7.68 -24.88 12.00
CA GLU A 252 -6.60 -25.57 12.72
C GLU A 252 -5.28 -24.77 12.71
N ILE A 253 -5.16 -23.78 11.83
CA ILE A 253 -3.96 -22.94 11.71
C ILE A 253 -3.85 -22.01 12.94
N ASN A 254 -2.72 -22.01 13.62
CA ASN A 254 -2.44 -20.93 14.57
C ASN A 254 -2.07 -19.65 13.80
N ARG A 255 -3.01 -18.71 13.65
CA ARG A 255 -2.76 -17.45 12.94
C ARG A 255 -2.09 -16.36 13.79
N PHE A 256 -2.11 -16.51 15.12
CA PHE A 256 -1.68 -15.50 16.09
C PHE A 256 -0.17 -15.43 16.23
N GLN A 257 0.51 -15.24 15.10
CA GLN A 257 1.95 -15.19 14.97
C GLN A 257 2.31 -14.47 13.66
N GLU A 258 3.59 -14.11 13.55
CA GLU A 258 4.16 -13.69 12.27
C GLU A 258 4.00 -14.82 11.23
N PRO A 259 3.63 -14.52 9.97
CA PRO A 259 3.51 -15.56 8.95
C PRO A 259 4.83 -16.34 8.78
N PRO A 260 4.80 -17.68 8.85
CA PRO A 260 6.00 -18.49 8.70
C PRO A 260 6.58 -18.38 7.29
N THR A 261 7.83 -18.82 7.13
CA THR A 261 8.52 -18.79 5.83
C THR A 261 7.98 -19.78 4.80
N SER A 262 7.20 -20.76 5.24
CA SER A 262 6.59 -21.81 4.44
C SER A 262 5.40 -22.42 5.19
N GLY A 263 4.61 -23.24 4.49
CA GLY A 263 3.46 -23.94 5.05
C GLY A 263 2.14 -23.23 4.80
N ALA A 264 1.05 -23.84 5.27
CA ALA A 264 -0.32 -23.42 4.94
C ALA A 264 -0.58 -21.92 5.09
N MET A 265 -0.19 -21.30 6.21
CA MET A 265 -0.38 -19.86 6.43
C MET A 265 0.44 -19.00 5.46
N CYS A 266 1.67 -19.40 5.14
CA CYS A 266 2.48 -18.72 4.12
C CYS A 266 1.77 -18.80 2.76
N ASP A 267 1.29 -19.98 2.39
CA ASP A 267 0.65 -20.21 1.09
C ASP A 267 -0.67 -19.46 0.91
N LEU A 268 -1.48 -19.36 1.96
CA LEU A 268 -2.71 -18.56 1.92
C LEU A 268 -2.45 -17.07 1.68
N LEU A 269 -1.25 -16.57 1.99
CA LEU A 269 -0.87 -15.16 1.83
C LEU A 269 0.00 -14.92 0.58
N TRP A 270 0.77 -15.90 0.12
CA TRP A 270 1.82 -15.71 -0.90
C TRP A 270 1.68 -16.57 -2.17
N SER A 271 0.75 -17.51 -2.22
CA SER A 271 0.59 -18.33 -3.42
C SER A 271 -0.04 -17.54 -4.58
N ASP A 272 0.33 -17.89 -5.80
CA ASP A 272 -0.17 -17.26 -7.02
C ASP A 272 -0.75 -18.31 -7.99
N PRO A 273 -1.74 -17.96 -8.83
CA PRO A 273 -2.15 -18.82 -9.92
C PRO A 273 -1.02 -18.94 -10.96
N LEU A 274 -0.84 -20.13 -11.53
CA LEU A 274 0.06 -20.31 -12.65
C LEU A 274 -0.48 -19.58 -13.88
N ASP A 275 0.34 -18.74 -14.51
CA ASP A 275 -0.08 -17.97 -15.68
C ASP A 275 -0.52 -18.88 -16.84
N GLN A 276 -1.59 -18.47 -17.51
CA GLN A 276 -2.07 -19.14 -18.70
C GLN A 276 -1.08 -18.90 -19.86
N PRO A 277 -0.50 -19.98 -20.44
CA PRO A 277 0.42 -19.85 -21.55
C PRO A 277 -0.32 -19.40 -22.81
N HIS A 278 0.40 -18.76 -23.73
CA HIS A 278 -0.15 -18.47 -25.05
C HIS A 278 -0.43 -19.79 -25.79
N PRO A 279 -1.61 -20.01 -26.38
CA PRO A 279 -1.95 -21.30 -27.01
C PRO A 279 -0.94 -21.77 -28.04
N GLU A 280 -0.30 -20.84 -28.75
CA GLU A 280 0.70 -21.12 -29.79
C GLU A 280 2.12 -21.33 -29.26
N SER A 281 2.39 -21.02 -27.98
CA SER A 281 3.75 -21.09 -27.43
C SER A 281 4.13 -22.48 -26.90
N MET A 282 3.21 -23.45 -26.91
CA MET A 282 3.43 -24.78 -26.34
C MET A 282 3.07 -25.91 -27.29
N ASP A 283 3.95 -26.92 -27.32
CA ASP A 283 3.63 -28.21 -27.94
C ASP A 283 2.60 -29.00 -27.10
N LYS A 284 2.04 -30.06 -27.69
CA LYS A 284 1.01 -30.90 -27.04
C LYS A 284 1.46 -31.47 -25.69
N ARG A 285 2.73 -31.86 -25.56
CA ARG A 285 3.26 -32.47 -24.32
C ARG A 285 3.39 -31.44 -23.21
N ARG A 286 3.85 -30.24 -23.53
CA ARG A 286 3.94 -29.12 -22.58
C ARG A 286 2.57 -28.64 -22.14
N LEU A 287 1.60 -28.59 -23.05
CA LEU A 287 0.20 -28.29 -22.73
C LEU A 287 -0.40 -29.33 -21.78
N GLU A 288 -0.20 -30.61 -22.04
CA GLU A 288 -0.67 -31.68 -21.16
C GLU A 288 0.00 -31.60 -19.77
N ALA A 289 1.30 -31.31 -19.70
CA ALA A 289 1.99 -31.12 -18.43
C ALA A 289 1.46 -29.91 -17.64
N TRP A 290 1.22 -28.78 -18.32
CA TRP A 290 0.67 -27.58 -17.70
C TRP A 290 -0.75 -27.81 -17.17
N LEU A 291 -1.63 -28.43 -17.96
CA LEU A 291 -2.99 -28.78 -17.55
C LEU A 291 -3.02 -29.73 -16.34
N ASN A 292 -2.02 -30.61 -16.22
CA ASN A 292 -1.88 -31.56 -15.12
C ASN A 292 -1.02 -31.04 -13.95
N THR A 293 -0.66 -29.76 -13.93
CA THR A 293 0.13 -29.20 -12.83
C THR A 293 -0.75 -28.96 -11.60
N ASP A 294 -0.34 -29.47 -10.44
CA ASP A 294 -0.97 -29.15 -9.16
C ASP A 294 -0.35 -27.88 -8.55
N PHE A 295 0.92 -27.98 -8.17
CA PHE A 295 1.68 -26.91 -7.53
C PHE A 295 3.12 -26.94 -8.03
N VAL A 296 3.74 -25.77 -8.16
CA VAL A 296 5.17 -25.59 -8.44
C VAL A 296 5.73 -24.49 -7.54
N ASP A 297 7.04 -24.38 -7.38
CA ASP A 297 7.64 -23.31 -6.57
C ASP A 297 7.31 -21.92 -7.13
N ASN A 298 6.93 -20.98 -6.25
CA ASN A 298 6.68 -19.61 -6.68
C ASN A 298 7.98 -18.81 -6.79
N THR A 299 8.57 -18.90 -7.98
CA THR A 299 9.81 -18.20 -8.32
C THR A 299 9.67 -16.68 -8.39
N LEU A 300 8.44 -16.16 -8.55
CA LEU A 300 8.18 -14.71 -8.56
C LEU A 300 8.24 -14.15 -7.14
N ARG A 301 7.68 -14.86 -6.15
CA ARG A 301 7.67 -14.44 -4.74
C ARG A 301 8.89 -14.89 -3.95
N GLN A 302 9.68 -15.83 -4.48
CA GLN A 302 10.78 -16.52 -3.77
C GLN A 302 10.34 -17.23 -2.48
N THR A 303 9.06 -17.53 -2.35
CA THR A 303 8.44 -18.24 -1.23
C THR A 303 7.11 -18.83 -1.69
N SER A 304 6.56 -19.80 -0.97
CA SER A 304 5.28 -20.43 -1.33
C SER A 304 5.30 -21.09 -2.73
N VAL A 305 4.12 -21.31 -3.31
CA VAL A 305 3.84 -22.11 -4.49
C VAL A 305 2.99 -21.35 -5.49
N MET A 306 3.12 -21.69 -6.77
CA MET A 306 2.11 -21.39 -7.77
C MET A 306 1.18 -22.59 -7.93
N TYR A 307 -0.12 -22.37 -7.95
CA TYR A 307 -1.11 -23.44 -8.16
C TYR A 307 -1.58 -23.49 -9.62
N GLY A 308 -1.56 -24.69 -10.19
CA GLY A 308 -2.05 -24.97 -11.53
C GLY A 308 -3.51 -25.40 -11.55
N LEU A 309 -4.03 -25.63 -12.76
CA LEU A 309 -5.43 -25.99 -12.99
C LEU A 309 -5.87 -27.23 -12.19
N ARG A 310 -5.07 -28.30 -12.22
CA ARG A 310 -5.44 -29.58 -11.58
C ARG A 310 -5.55 -29.43 -10.07
N GLY A 311 -4.59 -28.75 -9.45
CA GLY A 311 -4.58 -28.48 -8.02
C GLY A 311 -5.79 -27.66 -7.59
N LEU A 312 -6.10 -26.60 -8.36
CA LEU A 312 -7.25 -25.74 -8.12
C LEU A 312 -8.59 -26.49 -8.25
N LEU A 313 -8.83 -27.18 -9.38
CA LEU A 313 -10.09 -27.91 -9.58
C LEU A 313 -10.29 -29.02 -8.56
N ASN A 314 -9.23 -29.75 -8.20
CA ASN A 314 -9.30 -30.77 -7.16
C ASN A 314 -9.72 -30.17 -5.82
N PHE A 315 -9.15 -29.03 -5.44
CA PHE A 315 -9.53 -28.34 -4.21
C PHE A 315 -10.98 -27.82 -4.27
N LEU A 316 -11.38 -27.16 -5.35
CA LEU A 316 -12.73 -26.63 -5.52
C LEU A 316 -13.80 -27.73 -5.46
N ASN A 317 -13.63 -28.80 -6.24
CA ASN A 317 -14.56 -29.94 -6.28
C ASN A 317 -14.67 -30.63 -4.92
N LYS A 318 -13.55 -30.82 -4.23
CA LYS A 318 -13.51 -31.50 -2.92
C LYS A 318 -14.22 -30.70 -1.81
N ASN A 319 -14.32 -29.39 -1.97
CA ASN A 319 -14.93 -28.49 -1.00
C ASN A 319 -16.28 -27.93 -1.49
N ASP A 320 -16.76 -28.39 -2.64
CA ASP A 320 -17.99 -27.91 -3.27
C ASP A 320 -18.01 -26.35 -3.34
N LEU A 321 -16.94 -25.84 -3.94
CA LEU A 321 -16.71 -24.43 -4.26
C LEU A 321 -16.78 -24.25 -5.77
N ILE A 322 -17.30 -23.11 -6.22
CA ILE A 322 -17.36 -22.77 -7.64
C ILE A 322 -16.17 -21.92 -8.08
N CYS A 323 -15.61 -21.12 -7.18
CA CYS A 323 -14.57 -20.15 -7.52
C CYS A 323 -13.71 -19.78 -6.30
N LEU A 324 -12.41 -19.63 -6.54
CA LEU A 324 -11.46 -18.95 -5.66
C LEU A 324 -11.40 -17.47 -6.05
N VAL A 325 -11.67 -16.56 -5.13
CA VAL A 325 -11.46 -15.12 -5.31
C VAL A 325 -10.24 -14.71 -4.49
N ARG A 326 -9.31 -14.00 -5.11
CA ARG A 326 -8.03 -13.64 -4.47
C ARG A 326 -7.51 -12.26 -4.87
N ALA A 327 -6.46 -11.78 -4.20
CA ALA A 327 -5.91 -10.43 -4.36
C ALA A 327 -4.42 -10.42 -4.83
N HIS A 328 -3.49 -9.70 -4.15
CA HIS A 328 -2.01 -9.80 -4.15
C HIS A 328 -1.24 -9.55 -5.47
N GLN A 329 -1.89 -9.67 -6.62
CA GLN A 329 -1.30 -9.44 -7.93
C GLN A 329 -2.01 -8.25 -8.56
N VAL A 330 -1.24 -7.20 -8.84
CA VAL A 330 -1.71 -6.04 -9.60
C VAL A 330 -2.25 -6.49 -10.96
N MET A 331 -3.42 -5.96 -11.33
CA MET A 331 -4.10 -6.24 -12.60
C MET A 331 -4.37 -4.94 -13.33
N GLU A 332 -4.07 -4.90 -14.63
CA GLU A 332 -4.23 -3.70 -15.48
C GLU A 332 -5.65 -3.12 -15.42
N ASP A 333 -6.67 -3.98 -15.47
CA ASP A 333 -8.08 -3.60 -15.35
C ASP A 333 -8.62 -3.68 -13.91
N GLY A 334 -7.77 -3.89 -12.91
CA GLY A 334 -8.18 -4.05 -11.51
C GLY A 334 -8.79 -5.43 -11.19
N PHE A 335 -8.90 -6.32 -12.17
CA PHE A 335 -9.26 -7.73 -11.96
C PHE A 335 -8.72 -8.61 -13.09
N LYS A 336 -8.69 -9.93 -12.87
CA LYS A 336 -8.38 -10.94 -13.90
C LYS A 336 -9.22 -12.19 -13.69
N LEU A 337 -9.84 -12.67 -14.76
CA LEU A 337 -10.60 -13.92 -14.78
C LEU A 337 -9.67 -15.05 -15.26
N HIS A 338 -9.30 -15.96 -14.37
CA HIS A 338 -8.38 -17.05 -14.68
C HIS A 338 -9.17 -18.29 -15.11
N TYR A 339 -9.40 -18.43 -16.41
CA TYR A 339 -10.13 -19.58 -16.97
C TYR A 339 -9.29 -20.84 -17.11
N PHE A 340 -7.95 -20.73 -17.08
CA PHE A 340 -7.03 -21.86 -17.26
C PHE A 340 -7.37 -22.73 -18.49
N MET A 341 -7.65 -22.09 -19.62
CA MET A 341 -8.09 -22.75 -20.87
C MET A 341 -9.36 -23.60 -20.76
N GLN A 342 -10.16 -23.43 -19.70
CA GLN A 342 -11.46 -24.08 -19.55
C GLN A 342 -12.54 -23.31 -20.30
N ASN A 343 -13.42 -24.03 -20.99
CA ASN A 343 -14.59 -23.45 -21.66
C ASN A 343 -15.81 -23.53 -20.74
N ILE A 344 -15.84 -22.67 -19.72
CA ILE A 344 -16.89 -22.60 -18.69
C ILE A 344 -17.36 -21.17 -18.49
N ASP A 345 -18.57 -20.98 -17.95
CA ASP A 345 -19.15 -19.63 -17.81
C ASP A 345 -18.49 -18.81 -16.70
N LEU A 346 -18.21 -19.42 -15.54
CA LEU A 346 -17.56 -18.79 -14.39
C LEU A 346 -16.13 -19.34 -14.24
N PRO A 347 -15.09 -18.50 -14.13
CA PRO A 347 -13.72 -18.97 -13.98
C PRO A 347 -13.49 -19.63 -12.60
N PRO A 348 -12.62 -20.64 -12.50
CA PRO A 348 -12.30 -21.27 -11.22
C PRO A 348 -11.49 -20.33 -10.29
N CYS A 349 -10.84 -19.30 -10.83
CA CYS A 349 -10.15 -18.29 -10.03
C CYS A 349 -10.37 -16.87 -10.58
N ILE A 350 -10.53 -15.90 -9.68
CA ILE A 350 -10.63 -14.47 -9.97
C ILE A 350 -9.61 -13.74 -9.11
N THR A 351 -8.77 -12.90 -9.74
CA THR A 351 -7.99 -11.89 -9.01
C THR A 351 -8.73 -10.57 -9.00
N VAL A 352 -8.79 -9.89 -7.85
CA VAL A 352 -9.34 -8.55 -7.65
C VAL A 352 -8.24 -7.66 -7.06
N PHE A 353 -8.05 -6.46 -7.60
CA PHE A 353 -7.06 -5.50 -7.14
C PHE A 353 -7.71 -4.12 -7.02
N SER A 354 -7.65 -3.52 -5.83
CA SER A 354 -8.46 -2.34 -5.48
C SER A 354 -7.65 -1.06 -5.31
N ALA A 355 -6.38 -1.05 -5.76
CA ALA A 355 -5.47 0.09 -5.76
C ALA A 355 -5.22 0.61 -7.19
N PRO A 356 -5.86 1.70 -7.64
CA PRO A 356 -5.69 2.22 -8.99
C PRO A 356 -4.40 3.03 -9.11
N ASN A 357 -3.80 3.09 -10.30
CA ASN A 357 -2.49 3.72 -10.54
C ASN A 357 -1.47 3.36 -9.45
N TYR A 358 -1.36 2.07 -9.15
CA TYR A 358 -0.54 1.55 -8.06
C TYR A 358 0.89 2.12 -8.13
N CYS A 359 1.44 2.45 -6.96
CA CYS A 359 2.75 3.10 -6.80
C CYS A 359 2.94 4.37 -7.67
N ASP A 360 1.87 5.08 -8.00
CA ASP A 360 1.86 6.25 -8.89
C ASP A 360 2.45 6.01 -10.30
N ALA A 361 2.57 4.74 -10.69
CA ALA A 361 3.34 4.34 -11.86
C ALA A 361 2.57 3.43 -12.80
N TYR A 362 1.83 2.45 -12.25
CA TYR A 362 1.30 1.36 -13.05
C TYR A 362 0.21 1.79 -14.04
N GLN A 363 -0.48 2.90 -13.78
CA GLN A 363 -1.64 3.38 -14.56
C GLN A 363 -2.77 2.35 -14.72
N ASN A 364 -2.81 1.34 -13.85
CA ASN A 364 -3.88 0.36 -13.81
C ASN A 364 -5.17 0.97 -13.26
N LYS A 365 -6.31 0.36 -13.61
CA LYS A 365 -7.56 0.59 -12.89
C LYS A 365 -7.59 -0.24 -11.62
N ALA A 366 -8.52 0.09 -10.74
CA ALA A 366 -8.93 -0.75 -9.63
C ALA A 366 -10.33 -1.31 -9.88
N SER A 367 -10.65 -2.39 -9.17
CA SER A 367 -12.00 -2.95 -9.14
C SER A 367 -12.38 -3.42 -7.75
N VAL A 368 -13.68 -3.42 -7.47
CA VAL A 368 -14.30 -4.18 -6.39
C VAL A 368 -15.21 -5.23 -7.00
N LEU A 369 -15.17 -6.47 -6.51
CA LEU A 369 -16.07 -7.53 -6.94
C LEU A 369 -17.31 -7.54 -6.06
N LYS A 370 -18.49 -7.36 -6.64
CA LYS A 370 -19.77 -7.57 -5.99
C LYS A 370 -20.30 -8.96 -6.33
N ILE A 371 -20.46 -9.81 -5.32
CA ILE A 371 -21.18 -11.08 -5.45
C ILE A 371 -22.62 -10.81 -5.04
N ASN A 372 -23.53 -10.79 -6.03
CA ASN A 372 -24.97 -10.67 -5.78
C ASN A 372 -25.61 -12.05 -5.61
N THR A 373 -26.93 -12.09 -5.49
CA THR A 373 -27.70 -13.33 -5.38
C THR A 373 -27.61 -14.20 -6.64
N GLU A 374 -27.58 -13.62 -7.85
CA GLU A 374 -27.68 -14.40 -9.11
C GLU A 374 -26.57 -14.09 -10.12
N ASN A 375 -25.71 -13.11 -9.84
CA ASN A 375 -24.63 -12.70 -10.73
C ASN A 375 -23.45 -12.15 -9.92
N ILE A 376 -22.31 -11.97 -10.60
CA ILE A 376 -21.19 -11.18 -10.10
C ILE A 376 -21.01 -9.92 -10.93
N CYS A 377 -20.55 -8.85 -10.30
CA CYS A 377 -20.33 -7.57 -10.94
C CYS A 377 -18.99 -6.97 -10.51
N PHE A 378 -18.23 -6.41 -11.45
CA PHE A 378 -17.01 -5.66 -11.18
C PHE A 378 -17.28 -4.16 -11.23
N GLU A 379 -17.10 -3.47 -10.11
CA GLU A 379 -17.17 -2.01 -10.01
C GLU A 379 -15.76 -1.44 -10.22
N GLN A 380 -15.43 -1.08 -11.46
CA GLN A 380 -14.13 -0.52 -11.84
C GLN A 380 -14.07 0.99 -11.58
N PHE A 381 -12.92 1.47 -11.11
CA PHE A 381 -12.66 2.89 -10.90
C PHE A 381 -11.19 3.26 -11.19
N GLU A 382 -10.95 4.53 -11.44
CA GLU A 382 -9.64 5.13 -11.69
C GLU A 382 -9.12 5.84 -10.45
N TYR A 383 -7.83 6.20 -10.46
CA TYR A 383 -7.19 6.84 -9.32
C TYR A 383 -7.70 8.26 -9.08
N VAL A 384 -7.59 8.72 -7.83
CA VAL A 384 -7.78 10.12 -7.46
C VAL A 384 -6.48 10.77 -7.01
N ASP A 385 -6.39 12.08 -7.19
CA ASP A 385 -5.25 12.84 -6.69
C ASP A 385 -5.15 12.75 -5.16
N HIS A 386 -3.93 12.57 -4.66
CA HIS A 386 -3.61 12.56 -3.23
C HIS A 386 -2.49 13.56 -2.91
N PRO A 387 -2.29 13.95 -1.64
CA PRO A 387 -1.14 14.74 -1.23
C PRO A 387 0.18 14.03 -1.55
N PHE A 388 1.20 14.84 -1.84
CA PHE A 388 2.54 14.37 -2.12
C PHE A 388 3.38 14.36 -0.84
N ASN A 389 4.04 13.23 -0.57
CA ASN A 389 5.14 13.15 0.39
C ASN A 389 6.45 12.89 -0.35
N PHE A 390 7.56 13.39 0.20
CA PHE A 390 8.86 12.98 -0.29
C PHE A 390 9.13 11.51 0.05
N PRO A 391 9.97 10.83 -0.74
CA PRO A 391 10.41 9.49 -0.45
C PRO A 391 10.90 9.28 0.99
N ASP A 392 10.52 8.15 1.58
CA ASP A 392 10.83 7.77 2.96
C ASP A 392 10.39 8.84 3.98
N PHE A 393 9.36 9.63 3.67
CA PHE A 393 8.82 10.74 4.47
C PHE A 393 9.87 11.79 4.87
N LEU A 394 10.87 12.02 4.03
CA LEU A 394 11.87 13.06 4.26
C LEU A 394 11.24 14.46 4.25
N ASP A 395 11.73 15.35 5.12
CA ASP A 395 11.42 16.77 4.96
C ASP A 395 12.23 17.40 3.82
N CYS A 396 11.79 18.58 3.36
CA CYS A 396 12.40 19.27 2.23
C CYS A 396 13.87 19.65 2.48
N PHE A 397 14.28 19.87 3.73
CA PHE A 397 15.68 20.16 4.05
C PHE A 397 16.52 18.90 3.88
N ASN A 398 16.14 17.80 4.52
CA ASN A 398 16.88 16.54 4.42
C ASN A 398 16.92 15.99 2.99
N TYR A 399 15.87 16.23 2.20
CA TYR A 399 15.85 15.87 0.78
C TYR A 399 16.81 16.73 -0.06
N SER A 400 16.83 18.05 0.15
CA SER A 400 17.59 18.98 -0.71
C SER A 400 19.03 19.26 -0.24
N LEU A 401 19.31 19.09 1.05
CA LEU A 401 20.59 19.45 1.66
C LEU A 401 21.79 18.72 1.01
N PRO A 402 21.75 17.42 0.69
CA PRO A 402 22.88 16.76 0.03
C PRO A 402 23.22 17.42 -1.31
N THR A 403 22.22 17.69 -2.14
CA THR A 403 22.39 18.34 -3.45
C THR A 403 22.84 19.79 -3.31
N LEU A 404 22.33 20.53 -2.31
CA LEU A 404 22.78 21.89 -2.02
C LEU A 404 24.26 21.91 -1.60
N MET A 405 24.66 21.02 -0.68
CA MET A 405 26.04 20.94 -0.21
C MET A 405 26.99 20.55 -1.33
N GLU A 406 26.62 19.59 -2.17
CA GLU A 406 27.39 19.20 -3.36
C GLU A 406 27.55 20.37 -4.33
N SER A 407 26.47 21.12 -4.59
CA SER A 407 26.51 22.29 -5.47
C SER A 407 27.44 23.39 -4.92
N ILE A 408 27.36 23.67 -3.61
CA ILE A 408 28.24 24.66 -2.95
C ILE A 408 29.70 24.22 -3.05
N VAL A 409 29.99 22.95 -2.78
CA VAL A 409 31.35 22.40 -2.87
C VAL A 409 31.88 22.51 -4.30
N THR A 410 31.07 22.20 -5.30
CA THR A 410 31.45 22.34 -6.72
C THR A 410 31.79 23.78 -7.05
N VAL A 411 30.91 24.74 -6.71
CA VAL A 411 31.14 26.17 -6.99
C VAL A 411 32.38 26.70 -6.28
N LEU A 412 32.55 26.38 -4.99
CA LEU A 412 33.73 26.85 -4.23
C LEU A 412 35.02 26.25 -4.79
N SER A 413 34.99 25.00 -5.20
CA SER A 413 36.17 24.33 -5.73
C SER A 413 36.56 24.88 -7.10
N GLU A 414 35.59 25.22 -7.96
CA GLU A 414 35.82 25.92 -9.22
C GLU A 414 36.44 27.31 -9.00
N LEU A 415 35.91 28.08 -8.04
CA LEU A 415 36.46 29.40 -7.70
C LEU A 415 37.90 29.32 -7.20
N VAL A 416 38.24 28.31 -6.39
CA VAL A 416 39.62 28.12 -5.90
C VAL A 416 40.58 27.81 -7.03
N VAL A 417 40.16 27.00 -8.00
CA VAL A 417 40.99 26.69 -9.18
C VAL A 417 41.20 27.95 -10.02
N GLU A 418 40.15 28.74 -10.28
CA GLU A 418 40.26 29.94 -11.12
C GLU A 418 41.17 31.01 -10.49
N VAL A 419 41.01 31.28 -9.18
CA VAL A 419 41.82 32.30 -8.48
C VAL A 419 43.32 31.91 -8.44
N LYS A 420 43.63 30.61 -8.37
CA LYS A 420 45.02 30.13 -8.40
C LYS A 420 45.65 30.16 -9.80
N GLU A 421 44.86 30.10 -10.86
CA GLU A 421 45.35 30.22 -12.24
C GLU A 421 45.72 31.69 -12.59
N GLU A 422 45.15 32.69 -11.88
CA GLU A 422 45.48 34.12 -12.07
C GLU A 422 46.74 34.59 -11.32
N GLU A 423 47.14 33.94 -10.21
CA GLU A 423 48.35 34.26 -9.44
C GLU A 423 49.58 33.46 -9.95
N GLU A 424 50.13 33.82 -11.12
CA GLU A 424 51.42 33.29 -11.59
C GLU A 424 52.60 33.77 -10.69
N THR A 425 52.85 33.11 -9.57
CA THR A 425 54.14 33.17 -8.87
C THR A 425 54.56 31.81 -8.33
N ASP A 426 55.72 31.31 -8.78
CA ASP A 426 56.54 30.20 -8.26
C ASP A 426 55.82 29.15 -7.35
N ILE A 427 54.80 28.49 -7.91
CA ILE A 427 54.03 27.45 -7.21
C ILE A 427 54.90 26.21 -7.01
N LYS A 428 55.04 25.75 -5.77
CA LYS A 428 55.88 24.60 -5.42
C LYS A 428 55.34 23.31 -6.10
N PRO A 429 56.21 22.33 -6.44
CA PRO A 429 55.76 21.07 -7.06
C PRO A 429 54.69 20.32 -6.25
N GLU A 430 54.76 20.39 -4.92
CA GLU A 430 53.79 19.79 -4.00
C GLU A 430 52.40 20.46 -4.10
N GLU A 431 52.35 21.77 -4.35
CA GLU A 431 51.10 22.52 -4.54
C GLU A 431 50.48 22.21 -5.90
N LYS A 432 51.29 22.06 -6.97
CA LYS A 432 50.80 21.58 -8.28
C LYS A 432 50.20 20.17 -8.21
N GLN A 433 50.81 19.30 -7.41
CA GLN A 433 50.27 17.95 -7.20
C GLN A 433 48.95 18.02 -6.40
N ALA A 434 48.89 18.81 -5.33
CA ALA A 434 47.66 18.99 -4.55
C ALA A 434 46.53 19.59 -5.39
N ASP A 435 46.84 20.54 -6.28
CA ASP A 435 45.86 21.14 -7.20
C ASP A 435 45.39 20.15 -8.27
N ALA A 436 46.28 19.30 -8.80
CA ALA A 436 45.88 18.22 -9.71
C ALA A 436 45.00 17.17 -9.01
N GLU A 437 45.32 16.80 -7.77
CA GLU A 437 44.50 15.90 -6.96
C GLU A 437 43.13 16.50 -6.60
N LEU A 438 43.08 17.81 -6.33
CA LEU A 438 41.84 18.54 -6.12
C LEU A 438 41.01 18.60 -7.40
N LYS A 439 41.61 18.91 -8.55
CA LYS A 439 40.95 18.94 -9.87
C LYS A 439 40.37 17.57 -10.23
N ALA A 440 41.12 16.49 -10.00
CA ALA A 440 40.63 15.13 -10.18
C ALA A 440 39.45 14.77 -9.25
N LYS A 441 39.46 15.23 -7.99
CA LYS A 441 38.32 15.05 -7.07
C LYS A 441 37.10 15.86 -7.49
N ILE A 442 37.29 17.08 -7.99
CA ILE A 442 36.21 17.91 -8.55
C ILE A 442 35.59 17.23 -9.76
N ASP A 443 36.40 16.72 -10.69
CA ASP A 443 35.92 16.04 -11.89
C ASP A 443 35.13 14.77 -11.54
N LEU A 444 35.60 13.99 -10.56
CA LEU A 444 34.86 12.82 -10.07
C LEU A 444 33.53 13.21 -9.41
N LEU A 445 33.52 14.29 -8.60
CA LEU A 445 32.29 14.80 -8.00
C LEU A 445 31.32 15.26 -9.08
N LYS A 446 31.77 16.06 -10.05
CA LYS A 446 30.98 16.49 -11.20
C LYS A 446 30.42 15.31 -11.99
N GLU A 447 31.22 14.29 -12.27
CA GLU A 447 30.76 13.09 -12.97
C GLU A 447 29.67 12.36 -12.16
N LYS A 448 29.84 12.27 -10.83
CA LYS A 448 28.83 11.69 -9.94
C LYS A 448 27.55 12.53 -9.89
N THR A 449 27.65 13.84 -9.71
CA THR A 449 26.50 14.77 -9.70
C THR A 449 25.80 14.75 -11.05
N GLU A 450 26.54 14.76 -12.16
CA GLU A 450 25.99 14.66 -13.51
C GLU A 450 25.31 13.32 -13.75
N LYS A 451 25.86 12.23 -13.25
CA LYS A 451 25.26 10.91 -13.36
C LYS A 451 23.95 10.85 -12.57
N GLU A 452 23.96 11.28 -11.30
CA GLU A 452 22.76 11.37 -10.47
C GLU A 452 21.71 12.32 -11.07
N TYR A 453 22.15 13.45 -11.63
CA TYR A 453 21.27 14.38 -12.33
C TYR A 453 20.73 13.80 -13.63
N LYS A 454 21.54 13.09 -14.43
CA LYS A 454 21.09 12.39 -15.65
C LYS A 454 20.11 11.28 -15.31
N GLU A 455 20.31 10.54 -14.23
CA GLU A 455 19.37 9.54 -13.73
C GLU A 455 18.05 10.19 -13.27
N LYS A 456 18.11 11.24 -12.44
CA LYS A 456 16.93 12.03 -12.02
C LYS A 456 16.20 12.68 -13.21
N LYS A 457 16.95 13.18 -14.19
CA LYS A 457 16.42 13.81 -15.41
C LYS A 457 15.84 12.78 -16.37
N GLN A 458 16.45 11.61 -16.53
CA GLN A 458 15.87 10.50 -17.28
C GLN A 458 14.53 10.07 -16.66
N ILE A 459 14.45 9.98 -15.33
CA ILE A 459 13.20 9.72 -14.63
C ILE A 459 12.17 10.83 -14.91
N LEU A 460 12.59 12.10 -14.89
CA LEU A 460 11.71 13.24 -15.19
C LEU A 460 11.26 13.30 -16.66
N ASP A 461 12.14 12.99 -17.60
CA ASP A 461 11.85 12.98 -19.03
C ASP A 461 10.97 11.77 -19.39
N LEU A 462 11.21 10.60 -18.79
CA LEU A 462 10.29 9.46 -18.82
C LEU A 462 8.90 9.89 -18.31
N LYS A 463 8.81 10.63 -17.21
CA LYS A 463 7.53 11.16 -16.69
C LYS A 463 6.83 12.11 -17.67
N LYS A 464 7.57 12.97 -18.36
CA LYS A 464 6.99 13.86 -19.39
C LYS A 464 6.50 13.08 -20.60
N GLU A 465 7.25 12.07 -21.04
CA GLU A 465 6.83 11.15 -22.10
C GLU A 465 5.56 10.40 -21.69
N ILE A 466 5.51 9.88 -20.45
CA ILE A 466 4.35 9.19 -19.87
C ILE A 466 3.12 10.10 -19.84
N LYS A 467 3.27 11.38 -19.43
CA LYS A 467 2.17 12.37 -19.43
C LYS A 467 1.70 12.74 -20.83
N ALA A 468 2.59 12.67 -21.83
CA ALA A 468 2.27 12.95 -23.23
C ALA A 468 1.63 11.74 -23.95
N MET A 469 1.82 10.52 -23.43
CA MET A 469 1.24 9.30 -23.99
C MET A 469 -0.27 9.21 -23.66
N LYS A 470 -1.11 9.51 -24.64
CA LYS A 470 -2.59 9.49 -24.54
C LYS A 470 -3.22 8.10 -24.56
N THR A 471 -2.43 7.04 -24.66
CA THR A 471 -2.91 5.65 -24.78
C THR A 471 -2.13 4.75 -23.85
N VAL A 472 -2.84 4.08 -22.94
CA VAL A 472 -2.34 2.99 -22.10
C VAL A 472 -1.69 1.96 -23.02
N ASN A 473 -0.37 1.91 -23.02
CA ASN A 473 0.38 0.92 -23.78
C ASN A 473 0.56 -0.27 -22.84
N LYS A 474 0.11 -1.46 -23.25
CA LYS A 474 0.35 -2.72 -22.55
C LYS A 474 1.85 -2.89 -22.19
N ASP A 475 2.74 -2.35 -23.03
CA ASP A 475 4.18 -2.33 -22.80
C ASP A 475 4.61 -1.51 -21.56
N TRP A 476 3.86 -0.47 -21.17
CA TRP A 476 4.15 0.32 -19.97
C TRP A 476 3.84 -0.44 -18.70
N PHE A 477 2.65 -1.01 -18.58
CA PHE A 477 2.27 -1.82 -17.42
C PHE A 477 3.28 -2.98 -17.21
N ASP A 478 3.60 -3.70 -18.29
CA ASP A 478 4.59 -4.79 -18.28
C ASP A 478 6.01 -4.29 -17.96
N LYS A 479 6.36 -3.04 -18.31
CA LYS A 479 7.64 -2.42 -17.94
C LYS A 479 7.69 -2.09 -16.45
N VAL A 480 6.65 -1.47 -15.90
CA VAL A 480 6.58 -1.15 -14.46
C VAL A 480 6.61 -2.43 -13.63
N LEU A 481 5.81 -3.44 -14.01
CA LEU A 481 5.80 -4.75 -13.35
C LEU A 481 7.19 -5.40 -13.32
N ARG A 482 7.98 -5.26 -14.40
CA ARG A 482 9.37 -5.77 -14.45
C ARG A 482 10.31 -5.01 -13.51
N ILE A 483 10.17 -3.70 -13.40
CA ILE A 483 10.98 -2.88 -12.49
C ILE A 483 10.63 -3.20 -11.04
N ASP A 484 9.35 -3.35 -10.74
CA ASP A 484 8.83 -3.54 -9.39
C ASP A 484 8.96 -4.97 -8.86
N LYS A 485 9.38 -5.91 -9.72
CA LYS A 485 9.51 -7.35 -9.42
C LYS A 485 10.20 -7.66 -8.08
N LYS A 486 11.19 -6.87 -7.67
CA LYS A 486 11.89 -7.07 -6.39
C LYS A 486 11.02 -6.76 -5.18
N ASN A 487 10.17 -5.74 -5.27
CA ASN A 487 9.30 -5.33 -4.18
C ASN A 487 8.10 -6.28 -4.01
N GLU A 488 7.80 -7.04 -5.06
CA GLU A 488 6.80 -8.12 -5.08
C GLU A 488 7.32 -9.46 -4.51
N MET A 489 8.62 -9.56 -4.20
CA MET A 489 9.25 -10.73 -3.59
C MET A 489 9.19 -10.69 -2.07
N ARG A 490 9.18 -11.86 -1.44
CA ARG A 490 9.43 -11.95 -0.01
C ARG A 490 10.85 -11.50 0.32
N PRO A 491 11.04 -10.52 1.24
CA PRO A 491 12.36 -10.11 1.69
C PRO A 491 13.15 -11.28 2.27
N ARG A 492 14.45 -11.34 1.99
CA ARG A 492 15.35 -12.35 2.60
C ARG A 492 15.74 -11.89 3.99
N SER A 493 15.69 -12.76 5.00
CA SER A 493 16.21 -12.42 6.31
C SER A 493 17.72 -12.17 6.21
N VAL A 494 18.14 -10.94 6.50
CA VAL A 494 19.55 -10.66 6.75
C VAL A 494 19.85 -11.27 8.11
N SER A 495 20.82 -12.19 8.18
CA SER A 495 21.29 -12.69 9.47
C SER A 495 21.70 -11.48 10.32
N LEU A 496 21.09 -11.36 11.50
CA LEU A 496 21.42 -10.36 12.53
C LEU A 496 22.85 -10.59 13.04
N GLY A 497 23.84 -10.25 12.22
CA GLY A 497 25.19 -9.97 12.67
C GLY A 497 25.13 -8.66 13.44
N LYS A 498 25.37 -8.73 14.77
CA LYS A 498 25.60 -7.64 15.73
C LYS A 498 25.18 -6.26 15.24
N VAL A 499 24.12 -5.71 15.83
CA VAL A 499 23.77 -4.29 15.77
C VAL A 499 24.94 -3.46 16.34
N THR A 500 25.94 -3.18 15.50
CA THR A 500 26.83 -2.05 15.67
C THR A 500 26.24 -0.95 14.82
N SER A 501 25.68 0.05 15.49
CA SER A 501 25.35 1.39 14.98
C SER A 501 25.53 1.55 13.47
N ARG A 502 24.47 1.34 12.69
CA ARG A 502 24.48 1.78 11.29
C ARG A 502 24.74 3.30 11.28
N PRO A 503 25.78 3.79 10.58
CA PRO A 503 26.04 5.22 10.52
C PRO A 503 24.84 5.90 9.84
N ARG A 504 24.34 6.98 10.45
CA ARG A 504 23.14 7.73 10.04
C ARG A 504 23.20 8.36 8.63
N ASN A 505 24.32 8.24 7.90
CA ASN A 505 24.62 9.08 6.74
C ASN A 505 24.74 8.38 5.38
N VAL A 506 24.30 7.12 5.24
CA VAL A 506 24.13 6.51 3.90
C VAL A 506 22.84 5.70 3.90
N ARG A 507 21.70 6.39 3.77
CA ARG A 507 20.44 5.75 3.39
C ARG A 507 20.39 5.80 1.86
N THR A 508 20.61 4.66 1.21
CA THR A 508 20.13 4.47 -0.15
C THR A 508 18.62 4.60 -0.10
N VAL A 509 18.05 5.52 -0.88
CA VAL A 509 16.60 5.60 -1.13
C VAL A 509 16.11 4.19 -1.37
N SER A 510 15.10 3.75 -0.63
CA SER A 510 14.54 2.43 -0.83
C SER A 510 14.06 2.32 -2.29
N ASP A 511 14.39 1.21 -2.97
CA ASP A 511 13.96 0.93 -4.35
C ASP A 511 12.40 0.98 -4.50
N SER A 512 11.66 1.02 -3.37
CA SER A 512 10.21 1.21 -3.31
C SER A 512 9.74 2.60 -3.74
N HIS A 513 10.63 3.60 -3.80
CA HIS A 513 10.30 4.98 -4.19
C HIS A 513 10.74 5.34 -5.61
N LEU A 514 11.10 4.35 -6.43
CA LEU A 514 11.62 4.57 -7.79
C LEU A 514 10.69 5.42 -8.69
N PHE A 515 9.43 5.59 -8.32
CA PHE A 515 8.40 6.20 -9.15
C PHE A 515 7.80 7.52 -8.64
N MET A 516 8.14 8.00 -7.44
CA MET A 516 7.44 9.16 -6.85
C MET A 516 7.59 10.46 -7.65
N PRO A 517 6.52 11.24 -7.87
CA PRO A 517 6.50 12.40 -8.75
C PRO A 517 7.38 13.56 -8.25
N PHE A 518 8.03 14.27 -9.18
CA PHE A 518 8.56 15.61 -8.91
C PHE A 518 7.91 16.53 -9.95
N GLU A 519 6.74 17.06 -9.62
CA GLU A 519 6.15 18.22 -10.30
C GLU A 519 6.10 19.38 -9.32
N GLY A 520 7.26 19.98 -9.07
CA GLY A 520 7.38 21.31 -8.50
C GLY A 520 8.26 22.14 -9.41
N GLN A 521 7.66 23.08 -10.15
CA GLN A 521 8.42 24.24 -10.63
C GLN A 521 8.95 24.95 -9.37
N ILE A 522 10.28 25.03 -9.25
CA ILE A 522 10.98 25.84 -8.24
C ILE A 522 10.51 27.29 -8.36
#